data_AF-A0A2A8BR54-F1
#
_entry.id   AF-A0A2A8BR54-F1
#
_cell.length_a   1.000
_cell.length_b   1.000
_cell.length_c   1.000
_cell.angle_alpha   90.00
_cell.angle_beta   90.00
_cell.angle_gamma   90.00
#
_symmetry.space_group_name_H-M   'P 1'
#
loop_
_entity.id
_entity.type
_entity.pdbx_description
1 polymer ?
#
loop_
_entity_poly.entity_id
_entity_poly.type
_entity_poly.pdbx_seq_one_letter_code
_entity_poly.pdbx_strand_id
1 'polypeptide(L)'
;MEGKIIMYDWLIESEERKYPSPTTNEDFHIEKISPISSNTSLSPVCQLFSGMEVILEEDVYTSFPIANDVTLNIITNELIPHYKDIKQVFINNELHEIFMIGLKEESKQTLKELLTNGIYPVVPDLFRSRSFKRAVGRRKLKYYSVACDCIDPMFLKETQEIGYFLKHSFFQKDGCISLMPTGWFLEDSLKESITIRSFCTFANNIVLVVDESNQQVICLDIYG
;
A
#
# COMPACT_ATOMS: atom_id res chain seq x y z
N MET A 1 1.84 -12.96 -32.71
CA MET A 1 0.96 -13.27 -31.56
C MET A 1 1.76 -14.17 -30.64
N GLU A 2 2.47 -13.59 -29.69
CA GLU A 2 3.16 -14.35 -28.65
C GLU A 2 2.12 -14.88 -27.68
N GLY A 3 2.10 -16.20 -27.48
CA GLY A 3 1.18 -16.85 -26.57
C GLY A 3 1.52 -16.49 -25.14
N LYS A 4 0.68 -15.66 -24.50
CA LYS A 4 0.72 -15.45 -23.06
C LYS A 4 0.49 -16.79 -22.36
N ILE A 5 1.43 -17.21 -21.53
CA ILE A 5 1.29 -18.41 -20.70
C ILE A 5 0.26 -18.06 -19.61
N ILE A 6 -0.90 -18.71 -19.65
CA ILE A 6 -1.95 -18.59 -18.63
C ILE A 6 -1.66 -19.66 -17.59
N MET A 7 -1.26 -19.26 -16.38
CA MET A 7 -1.04 -20.19 -15.25
C MET A 7 -2.36 -20.48 -14.53
N TYR A 8 -3.11 -19.43 -14.21
CA TYR A 8 -4.49 -19.48 -13.71
C TYR A 8 -5.37 -18.61 -14.61
N ASP A 9 -6.65 -18.92 -14.73
CA ASP A 9 -7.61 -18.22 -15.60
C ASP A 9 -7.80 -16.73 -15.26
N TRP A 10 -7.46 -16.34 -14.02
CA TRP A 10 -7.51 -14.98 -13.52
C TRP A 10 -6.14 -14.25 -13.56
N LEU A 11 -5.08 -14.88 -14.06
CA LEU A 11 -3.74 -14.29 -14.14
C LEU A 11 -3.16 -14.28 -15.55
N ILE A 12 -2.54 -13.16 -15.89
CA ILE A 12 -1.87 -12.95 -17.17
C ILE A 12 -0.42 -12.57 -16.88
N GLU A 13 0.54 -13.42 -17.25
CA GLU A 13 1.96 -13.08 -17.14
C GLU A 13 2.27 -11.83 -17.99
N SER A 14 3.07 -10.95 -17.43
CA SER A 14 3.42 -9.64 -17.97
C SER A 14 4.90 -9.34 -17.74
N GLU A 15 5.46 -8.41 -18.51
CA GLU A 15 6.83 -7.96 -18.33
C GLU A 15 6.94 -6.98 -17.16
N GLU A 16 8.15 -6.90 -16.59
CA GLU A 16 8.50 -5.86 -15.64
C GLU A 16 8.28 -4.48 -16.26
N ARG A 17 7.52 -3.62 -15.57
CA ARG A 17 7.45 -2.20 -15.94
C ARG A 17 8.75 -1.50 -15.55
N LYS A 18 9.38 -0.86 -16.54
CA LYS A 18 10.55 -0.01 -16.30
C LYS A 18 10.09 1.37 -15.87
N TYR A 19 10.52 1.80 -14.70
CA TYR A 19 10.31 3.16 -14.22
C TYR A 19 11.40 4.09 -14.80
N PRO A 20 11.04 5.34 -15.17
CA PRO A 20 12.03 6.31 -15.60
C PRO A 20 13.00 6.62 -14.46
N SER A 21 14.28 6.76 -14.78
CA SER A 21 15.28 7.23 -13.82
C SER A 21 14.96 8.68 -13.43
N PRO A 22 15.03 9.04 -12.13
CA PRO A 22 14.83 10.41 -11.72
C PRO A 22 15.90 11.32 -12.33
N THR A 23 15.49 12.50 -12.79
CA THR A 23 16.39 13.52 -13.33
C THR A 23 17.00 14.33 -12.19
N THR A 24 18.34 14.40 -12.16
CA THR A 24 19.09 15.08 -11.09
C THR A 24 19.31 16.55 -11.45
N ASN A 25 18.40 17.45 -11.06
CA ASN A 25 18.69 18.89 -10.95
C ASN A 25 17.59 19.70 -10.24
N GLU A 26 17.05 19.21 -9.13
CA GLU A 26 15.99 19.91 -8.39
C GLU A 26 16.47 20.36 -7.01
N ASP A 27 15.99 21.51 -6.56
CA ASP A 27 16.29 22.02 -5.21
C ASP A 27 15.50 21.21 -4.17
N PHE A 28 16.20 20.50 -3.30
CA PHE A 28 15.64 19.51 -2.39
C PHE A 28 15.90 19.90 -0.94
N HIS A 29 14.84 19.95 -0.12
CA HIS A 29 14.99 20.08 1.31
C HIS A 29 13.90 19.31 2.08
N ILE A 30 14.20 19.04 3.35
CA ILE A 30 13.31 18.33 4.26
C ILE A 30 13.07 19.19 5.49
N GLU A 31 11.81 19.35 5.86
CA GLU A 31 11.41 20.01 7.10
C GLU A 31 10.78 19.00 8.07
N LYS A 32 11.03 19.17 9.38
CA LYS A 32 10.39 18.36 10.41
C LYS A 32 9.19 19.09 10.98
N ILE A 33 8.05 18.41 11.08
CA ILE A 33 6.86 18.95 11.75
C ILE A 33 6.83 18.46 13.20
N SER A 34 6.41 19.35 14.10
CA SER A 34 6.08 18.97 15.48
C SER A 34 4.85 18.05 15.51
N PRO A 35 4.88 16.96 16.31
CA PRO A 35 3.70 16.12 16.50
C PRO A 35 2.54 16.94 17.08
N ILE A 36 1.34 16.75 16.53
CA ILE A 36 0.10 17.31 17.07
C ILE A 36 -0.56 16.33 18.05
N SER A 37 -1.55 16.78 18.82
CA SER A 37 -2.32 15.90 19.71
C SER A 37 -2.96 14.75 18.94
N SER A 38 -2.94 13.55 19.50
CA SER A 38 -3.57 12.37 18.88
C SER A 38 -5.09 12.51 18.85
N ASN A 39 -5.68 12.01 17.75
CA ASN A 39 -7.09 11.70 17.68
C ASN A 39 -7.31 10.24 18.13
N THR A 40 -8.47 9.91 18.68
CA THR A 40 -8.75 8.56 19.20
C THR A 40 -9.25 7.60 18.12
N SER A 41 -9.81 8.09 17.01
CA SER A 41 -10.31 7.25 15.92
C SER A 41 -9.27 7.08 14.81
N LEU A 42 -9.11 5.86 14.32
CA LEU A 42 -8.27 5.54 13.16
C LEU A 42 -9.15 5.35 11.93
N SER A 43 -8.96 6.20 10.92
CA SER A 43 -9.67 6.05 9.65
C SER A 43 -9.23 4.78 8.90
N PRO A 44 -10.00 4.29 7.91
CA PRO A 44 -9.57 3.18 7.07
C PRO A 44 -8.23 3.41 6.37
N VAL A 45 -7.96 4.65 5.94
CA VAL A 45 -6.66 5.05 5.37
C VAL A 45 -5.57 4.82 6.40
N CYS A 46 -5.76 5.33 7.62
CA CYS A 46 -4.80 5.11 8.70
C CYS A 46 -4.61 3.61 8.96
N GLN A 47 -5.70 2.84 9.10
CA GLN A 47 -5.63 1.39 9.35
C GLN A 47 -4.84 0.63 8.28
N LEU A 48 -5.02 0.96 6.99
CA LEU A 48 -4.29 0.33 5.88
C LEU A 48 -2.79 0.54 5.99
N PHE A 49 -2.35 1.78 6.20
CA PHE A 49 -0.93 2.13 6.19
C PHE A 49 -0.21 1.85 7.51
N SER A 50 -0.93 1.90 8.63
CA SER A 50 -0.38 1.65 9.97
C SER A 50 -0.45 0.18 10.41
N GLY A 51 -1.31 -0.63 9.78
CA GLY A 51 -1.53 -2.02 10.16
C GLY A 51 -0.27 -2.88 10.10
N MET A 52 0.60 -2.62 9.12
CA MET A 52 1.88 -3.31 8.95
C MET A 52 2.77 -3.17 10.20
N GLU A 53 2.92 -1.97 10.73
CA GLU A 53 3.79 -1.69 11.88
C GLU A 53 3.31 -2.43 13.14
N VAL A 54 1.99 -2.57 13.33
CA VAL A 54 1.44 -3.30 14.48
C VAL A 54 1.52 -4.81 14.30
N ILE A 55 1.28 -5.33 13.09
CA ILE A 55 1.31 -6.78 12.82
C ILE A 55 2.73 -7.33 12.80
N LEU A 56 3.68 -6.55 12.28
CA LEU A 56 5.10 -6.92 12.22
C LEU A 56 5.88 -6.56 13.48
N GLU A 57 5.31 -5.72 14.35
CA GLU A 57 5.98 -5.21 15.56
C GLU A 57 7.30 -4.47 15.25
N GLU A 58 7.36 -3.81 14.09
CA GLU A 58 8.51 -3.05 13.58
C GLU A 58 8.05 -1.66 13.15
N ASP A 59 8.81 -0.60 13.45
CA ASP A 59 8.50 0.74 12.96
C ASP A 59 8.69 0.78 11.44
N VAL A 60 7.61 1.12 10.71
CA VAL A 60 7.61 1.14 9.25
C VAL A 60 7.62 2.58 8.74
N TYR A 61 8.53 2.85 7.82
CA TYR A 61 8.53 4.10 7.09
C TYR A 61 7.42 4.11 6.06
N THR A 62 6.58 5.15 6.08
CA THR A 62 5.55 5.36 5.05
C THR A 62 5.72 6.74 4.45
N SER A 63 5.74 6.81 3.12
CA SER A 63 5.71 8.06 2.36
C SER A 63 4.35 8.23 1.69
N PHE A 64 3.88 9.47 1.66
CA PHE A 64 2.63 9.82 1.01
C PHE A 64 2.86 10.98 0.04
N PRO A 65 2.61 10.78 -1.26
CA PRO A 65 2.74 11.84 -2.24
C PRO A 65 1.64 12.88 -2.05
N ILE A 66 2.02 14.15 -2.10
CA ILE A 66 1.11 15.30 -2.02
C ILE A 66 0.82 15.78 -3.44
N ALA A 67 -0.31 15.35 -3.99
CA ALA A 67 -0.72 15.71 -5.34
C ALA A 67 -1.67 16.92 -5.39
N ASN A 68 -2.38 17.20 -4.29
CA ASN A 68 -3.38 18.27 -4.16
C ASN A 68 -3.77 18.51 -2.69
N ASP A 69 -4.59 19.53 -2.44
CA ASP A 69 -5.09 19.90 -1.12
C ASP A 69 -5.99 18.83 -0.46
N VAL A 70 -6.69 18.01 -1.26
CA VAL A 70 -7.54 16.92 -0.73
C VAL A 70 -6.66 15.89 -0.03
N THR A 71 -5.58 15.48 -0.69
CA THR A 71 -4.61 14.54 -0.13
C THR A 71 -3.91 15.11 1.09
N LEU A 72 -3.47 16.37 1.02
CA LEU A 72 -2.86 17.04 2.16
C LEU A 72 -3.82 17.07 3.36
N ASN A 73 -5.09 17.43 3.14
CA ASN A 73 -6.09 17.48 4.20
C ASN A 73 -6.35 16.10 4.84
N ILE A 74 -6.42 15.02 4.05
CA ILE A 74 -6.57 13.67 4.59
C ILE A 74 -5.34 13.29 5.43
N ILE A 75 -4.13 13.49 4.91
CA ILE A 75 -2.89 13.15 5.63
C ILE A 75 -2.77 13.95 6.93
N THR A 76 -3.05 15.25 6.88
CA THR A 76 -2.96 16.13 8.06
C THR A 76 -3.95 15.77 9.15
N ASN A 77 -5.17 15.38 8.80
CA ASN A 77 -6.22 15.13 9.79
C ASN A 77 -6.33 13.67 10.23
N GLU A 78 -5.96 12.71 9.37
CA GLU A 78 -6.20 11.28 9.60
C GLU A 78 -4.93 10.46 9.82
N LEU A 79 -3.76 10.93 9.37
CA LEU A 79 -2.50 10.19 9.49
C LEU A 79 -1.55 10.86 10.49
N ILE A 80 -1.20 12.12 10.26
CA ILE A 80 -0.24 12.89 11.08
C ILE A 80 -0.50 12.80 12.60
N PRO A 81 -1.75 12.88 13.11
CA PRO A 81 -2.00 12.76 14.55
C PRO A 81 -1.51 11.46 15.20
N HIS A 82 -1.28 10.41 14.41
CA HIS A 82 -0.94 9.07 14.90
C HIS A 82 0.55 8.75 14.88
N TYR A 83 1.41 9.63 14.34
CA TYR A 83 2.85 9.39 14.19
C TYR A 83 3.73 10.30 15.07
N LYS A 84 4.90 9.79 15.45
CA LYS A 84 5.88 10.47 16.32
C LYS A 84 6.89 11.33 15.53
N ASP A 85 7.35 10.85 14.38
CA ASP A 85 8.30 11.58 13.53
C ASP A 85 7.67 11.83 12.16
N ILE A 86 7.48 13.11 11.83
CA ILE A 86 6.83 13.57 10.61
C ILE A 86 7.78 14.52 9.89
N LYS A 87 8.01 14.27 8.61
CA LYS A 87 8.87 15.09 7.75
C LYS A 87 8.15 15.44 6.46
N GLN A 88 8.32 16.67 6.02
CA GLN A 88 7.84 17.17 4.73
C GLN A 88 8.99 17.25 3.77
N VAL A 89 8.77 16.77 2.54
CA VAL A 89 9.74 16.84 1.46
C VAL A 89 9.31 17.94 0.51
N PHE A 90 10.23 18.87 0.28
CA PHE A 90 10.05 19.93 -0.67
C PHE A 90 11.01 19.77 -1.83
N ILE A 91 10.47 19.91 -3.04
CA ILE A 91 11.23 19.94 -4.28
C ILE A 91 10.83 21.22 -5.01
N ASN A 92 11.80 22.06 -5.35
CA ASN A 92 11.57 23.38 -5.94
C ASN A 92 10.58 24.24 -5.13
N ASN A 93 10.65 24.17 -3.79
CA ASN A 93 9.74 24.81 -2.82
C ASN A 93 8.26 24.37 -2.88
N GLU A 94 7.95 23.29 -3.59
CA GLU A 94 6.63 22.67 -3.56
C GLU A 94 6.65 21.44 -2.64
N LEU A 95 5.61 21.27 -1.83
CA LEU A 95 5.46 20.09 -0.98
C LEU A 95 5.17 18.87 -1.86
N HIS A 96 6.14 17.95 -1.92
CA HIS A 96 6.04 16.75 -2.76
C HIS A 96 5.56 15.52 -1.98
N GLU A 97 6.07 15.32 -0.77
CA GLU A 97 5.76 14.13 0.03
C GLU A 97 5.72 14.45 1.53
N ILE A 98 4.96 13.65 2.27
CA ILE A 98 5.03 13.61 3.73
C ILE A 98 5.47 12.21 4.15
N PHE A 99 6.60 12.17 4.86
CA PHE A 99 7.12 10.97 5.51
C PHE A 99 6.65 10.88 6.95
N MET A 100 6.30 9.67 7.37
CA MET A 100 5.93 9.38 8.75
C MET A 100 6.56 8.05 9.20
N ILE A 101 7.02 8.03 10.45
CA ILE A 101 7.48 6.80 11.12
C ILE A 101 7.14 6.84 12.61
N GLY A 102 6.90 5.65 13.16
CA GLY A 102 6.77 5.39 14.57
C GLY A 102 5.41 5.85 15.06
N LEU A 103 4.44 4.94 14.99
CA LEU A 103 3.11 5.17 15.54
C LEU A 103 3.21 5.49 17.04
N LYS A 104 2.35 6.38 17.48
CA LYS A 104 2.14 6.67 18.91
C LYS A 104 1.55 5.44 19.62
N GLU A 105 1.90 5.27 20.88
CA GLU A 105 1.51 4.06 21.64
C GLU A 105 -0.01 3.93 21.76
N GLU A 106 -0.72 5.05 21.94
CA GLU A 106 -2.18 5.06 21.95
C GLU A 106 -2.76 4.55 20.62
N SER A 107 -2.16 4.90 19.48
CA SER A 107 -2.62 4.47 18.15
C SER A 107 -2.27 3.00 17.91
N LYS A 108 -1.10 2.54 18.36
CA LYS A 108 -0.75 1.10 18.36
C LYS A 108 -1.75 0.28 19.17
N GLN A 109 -2.18 0.79 20.34
CA GLN A 109 -3.16 0.11 21.18
C GLN A 109 -4.55 0.06 20.52
N THR A 110 -5.03 1.16 19.95
CA THR A 110 -6.30 1.18 19.22
C THR A 110 -6.27 0.23 18.01
N LEU A 111 -5.17 0.16 17.25
CA LEU A 111 -5.02 -0.81 16.16
C LEU A 111 -5.08 -2.26 16.64
N LYS A 112 -4.43 -2.58 17.76
CA LYS A 112 -4.47 -3.93 18.36
C LYS A 112 -5.90 -4.32 18.74
N GLU A 113 -6.65 -3.39 19.31
CA GLU A 113 -8.06 -3.60 19.63
C GLU A 113 -8.90 -3.80 18.36
N LEU A 114 -8.71 -2.97 17.34
CA LEU A 114 -9.39 -3.11 16.05
C LEU A 114 -9.10 -4.44 15.36
N LEU A 115 -7.85 -4.94 15.41
CA LEU A 115 -7.49 -6.25 14.85
C LEU A 115 -8.34 -7.39 15.44
N THR A 116 -8.85 -7.23 16.66
CA THR A 116 -9.77 -8.18 17.30
C THR A 116 -11.25 -7.82 17.15
N ASN A 117 -11.57 -6.55 16.88
CA ASN A 117 -12.92 -5.99 16.95
C ASN A 117 -13.43 -5.40 15.62
N GLY A 118 -12.91 -5.87 14.49
CA GLY A 118 -13.41 -5.49 13.16
C GLY A 118 -12.69 -4.31 12.50
N ILE A 119 -11.35 -4.36 12.48
CA ILE A 119 -10.53 -3.56 11.56
C ILE A 119 -10.99 -3.75 10.11
N TYR A 120 -10.69 -2.77 9.25
CA TYR A 120 -10.83 -2.90 7.80
C TYR A 120 -10.23 -4.25 7.32
N PRO A 121 -11.03 -5.19 6.77
CA PRO A 121 -10.61 -6.59 6.64
C PRO A 121 -9.52 -6.83 5.59
N VAL A 122 -9.22 -5.85 4.74
CA VAL A 122 -8.04 -5.87 3.86
C VAL A 122 -6.74 -5.86 4.67
N VAL A 123 -6.69 -5.22 5.84
CA VAL A 123 -5.47 -5.15 6.65
C VAL A 123 -4.95 -6.53 7.09
N PRO A 124 -5.75 -7.36 7.79
CA PRO A 124 -5.29 -8.70 8.17
C PRO A 124 -5.16 -9.65 6.97
N ASP A 125 -5.89 -9.41 5.88
CA ASP A 125 -5.75 -10.21 4.65
C ASP A 125 -4.46 -9.87 3.89
N LEU A 126 -4.04 -8.61 3.86
CA LEU A 126 -2.79 -8.17 3.23
C LEU A 126 -1.56 -8.62 4.05
N PHE A 127 -1.68 -8.62 5.38
CA PHE A 127 -0.58 -8.98 6.30
C PHE A 127 -0.86 -10.28 7.06
N ARG A 128 -0.88 -11.41 6.36
CA ARG A 128 -1.24 -12.74 6.92
C ARG A 128 -0.18 -13.34 7.83
N SER A 129 1.03 -12.78 7.84
CA SER A 129 2.12 -13.26 8.69
C SER A 129 2.85 -12.12 9.39
N ARG A 130 3.33 -12.41 10.61
CA ARG A 130 4.12 -11.48 11.44
C ARG A 130 5.60 -11.43 11.05
N SER A 131 5.96 -11.97 9.89
CA SER A 131 7.37 -12.15 9.53
C SER A 131 7.69 -11.43 8.24
N PHE A 132 8.58 -10.46 8.35
CA PHE A 132 9.23 -9.82 7.21
C PHE A 132 10.52 -10.55 6.81
N LYS A 133 10.49 -11.89 6.80
CA LYS A 133 11.62 -12.70 6.31
C LYS A 133 11.75 -12.53 4.80
N ARG A 134 12.46 -11.49 4.40
CA ARG A 134 12.86 -11.27 3.02
C ARG A 134 14.02 -12.20 2.70
N ALA A 135 13.91 -12.98 1.63
CA ALA A 135 15.07 -13.60 0.99
C ALA A 135 16.11 -12.50 0.69
N VAL A 136 17.32 -12.68 1.20
CA VAL A 136 18.47 -11.77 1.01
C VAL A 136 19.18 -12.18 -0.27
N GLY A 137 19.35 -11.25 -1.21
CA GLY A 137 20.04 -11.49 -2.49
C GLY A 137 19.21 -11.16 -3.72
N ARG A 138 19.79 -11.41 -4.90
CA ARG A 138 19.14 -11.18 -6.19
C ARG A 138 18.00 -12.18 -6.39
N ARG A 139 16.77 -11.69 -6.50
CA ARG A 139 15.59 -12.50 -6.78
C ARG A 139 15.32 -12.54 -8.28
N LYS A 140 14.75 -13.64 -8.75
CA LYS A 140 14.14 -13.71 -10.08
C LYS A 140 12.65 -13.50 -9.89
N LEU A 141 12.13 -12.44 -10.48
CA LEU A 141 10.75 -11.99 -10.28
C LEU A 141 9.92 -12.30 -11.52
N LYS A 142 8.66 -12.66 -11.29
CA LYS A 142 7.61 -12.73 -12.30
C LYS A 142 6.49 -11.76 -11.96
N TYR A 143 5.83 -11.25 -12.99
CA TYR A 143 4.80 -10.23 -12.86
C TYR A 143 3.51 -10.77 -13.48
N TYR A 144 2.45 -10.84 -12.68
CA TYR A 144 1.16 -11.34 -13.12
C TYR A 144 0.10 -10.27 -12.98
N SER A 145 -0.46 -9.83 -14.10
CA SER A 145 -1.62 -8.95 -14.10
C SER A 145 -2.87 -9.76 -13.72
N VAL A 146 -3.66 -9.23 -12.79
CA VAL A 146 -4.93 -9.81 -12.35
C VAL A 146 -6.00 -9.42 -13.36
N ALA A 147 -6.68 -10.42 -13.93
CA ALA A 147 -7.87 -10.19 -14.73
C ALA A 147 -9.05 -9.94 -13.78
N CYS A 148 -9.27 -8.68 -13.38
CA CYS A 148 -10.33 -8.32 -12.43
C CYS A 148 -11.75 -8.72 -12.89
N ASP A 149 -11.99 -8.86 -14.19
CA ASP A 149 -13.26 -9.39 -14.74
C ASP A 149 -13.51 -10.87 -14.38
N CYS A 150 -12.46 -11.60 -13.99
CA CYS A 150 -12.52 -12.99 -13.51
C CYS A 150 -12.61 -13.09 -11.97
N ILE A 151 -12.63 -11.96 -11.26
CA ILE A 151 -12.67 -11.88 -9.79
C ILE A 151 -14.08 -11.50 -9.34
N ASP A 152 -14.64 -12.22 -8.37
CA ASP A 152 -15.90 -11.81 -7.74
C ASP A 152 -15.67 -10.56 -6.86
N PRO A 153 -16.15 -9.37 -7.24
CA PRO A 153 -15.82 -8.14 -6.54
C PRO A 153 -16.37 -8.13 -5.10
N MET A 154 -15.64 -7.49 -4.20
CA MET A 154 -16.09 -7.27 -2.82
C MET A 154 -16.22 -5.78 -2.53
N PHE A 155 -17.43 -5.33 -2.24
CA PHE A 155 -17.69 -3.93 -1.93
C PHE A 155 -17.69 -3.71 -0.43
N LEU A 156 -16.67 -3.01 0.07
CA LEU A 156 -16.59 -2.55 1.45
C LEU A 156 -16.66 -1.02 1.47
N LYS A 157 -17.27 -0.46 2.51
CA LYS A 157 -17.38 1.01 2.66
C LYS A 157 -15.98 1.63 2.76
N GLU A 158 -15.14 1.01 3.57
CA GLU A 158 -13.75 1.40 3.80
C GLU A 158 -12.94 1.40 2.51
N THR A 159 -13.20 0.44 1.60
CA THR A 159 -12.53 0.37 0.30
C THR A 159 -12.86 1.59 -0.58
N GLN A 160 -14.05 2.18 -0.46
CA GLN A 160 -14.39 3.41 -1.18
C GLN A 160 -13.57 4.59 -0.67
N GLU A 161 -13.36 4.68 0.65
CA GLU A 161 -12.52 5.71 1.27
C GLU A 161 -11.05 5.56 0.86
N ILE A 162 -10.54 4.32 0.84
CA ILE A 162 -9.20 4.00 0.32
C ILE A 162 -9.09 4.36 -1.17
N GLY A 163 -10.02 3.92 -2.00
CA GLY A 163 -10.00 4.19 -3.44
C GLY A 163 -10.02 5.69 -3.74
N TYR A 164 -10.83 6.45 -2.99
CA TYR A 164 -10.82 7.92 -3.07
C TYR A 164 -9.45 8.51 -2.71
N PHE A 165 -8.89 8.10 -1.57
CA PHE A 165 -7.57 8.58 -1.15
C PHE A 165 -6.48 8.25 -2.18
N LEU A 166 -6.39 7.00 -2.66
CA LEU A 166 -5.39 6.57 -3.64
C LEU A 166 -5.53 7.31 -4.97
N LYS A 167 -6.76 7.51 -5.45
CA LYS A 167 -7.04 8.27 -6.67
C LYS A 167 -6.52 9.70 -6.60
N HIS A 168 -6.69 10.35 -5.46
CA HIS A 168 -6.26 11.74 -5.28
C HIS A 168 -4.79 11.88 -4.87
N SER A 169 -4.11 10.80 -4.48
CA SER A 169 -2.70 10.80 -4.04
C SER A 169 -1.79 10.05 -5.02
N PHE A 170 -1.51 8.77 -4.72
CA PHE A 170 -0.58 7.91 -5.44
C PHE A 170 -0.90 7.80 -6.93
N PHE A 171 -2.17 7.61 -7.30
CA PHE A 171 -2.52 7.44 -8.71
C PHE A 171 -2.37 8.73 -9.51
N GLN A 172 -2.63 9.89 -8.88
CA GLN A 172 -2.45 11.17 -9.54
C GLN A 172 -0.98 11.54 -9.73
N LYS A 173 -0.11 11.23 -8.75
CA LYS A 173 1.31 11.61 -8.79
C LYS A 173 2.17 10.56 -9.52
N ASP A 174 1.98 9.29 -9.17
CA ASP A 174 2.88 8.19 -9.55
C ASP A 174 2.20 7.18 -10.49
N GLY A 175 0.88 7.24 -10.63
CA GLY A 175 0.08 6.29 -11.42
C GLY A 175 -0.13 4.93 -10.75
N CYS A 176 0.56 4.65 -9.63
CA CYS A 176 0.45 3.40 -8.90
C CYS A 176 0.81 3.53 -7.42
N ILE A 177 0.38 2.55 -6.64
CA ILE A 177 0.93 2.27 -5.31
C ILE A 177 1.41 0.82 -5.25
N SER A 178 2.55 0.60 -4.60
CA SER A 178 3.09 -0.72 -4.31
C SER A 178 2.85 -1.06 -2.84
N LEU A 179 2.08 -2.12 -2.59
CA LEU A 179 1.87 -2.67 -1.25
C LEU A 179 2.67 -3.95 -1.07
N MET A 180 3.10 -4.23 0.15
CA MET A 180 4.00 -5.35 0.45
C MET A 180 3.28 -6.40 1.30
N PRO A 181 2.52 -7.33 0.68
CA PRO A 181 1.81 -8.35 1.44
C PRO A 181 2.78 -9.28 2.19
N THR A 182 2.31 -9.86 3.30
CA THR A 182 3.04 -10.89 4.03
C THR A 182 2.23 -12.18 4.11
N GLY A 183 2.91 -13.32 3.99
CA GLY A 183 2.25 -14.64 4.01
C GLY A 183 1.43 -14.96 2.76
N TRP A 184 1.60 -14.22 1.67
CA TRP A 184 0.98 -14.51 0.38
C TRP A 184 1.85 -15.44 -0.47
N PHE A 185 1.22 -16.44 -1.06
CA PHE A 185 1.82 -17.35 -2.04
C PHE A 185 0.94 -17.40 -3.29
N LEU A 186 1.56 -17.56 -4.45
CA LEU A 186 0.88 -17.67 -5.73
C LEU A 186 0.18 -19.03 -5.81
N GLU A 187 -1.10 -19.03 -5.50
CA GLU A 187 -2.01 -20.19 -5.54
C GLU A 187 -3.35 -19.76 -6.14
N ASP A 188 -4.12 -20.68 -6.72
CA ASP A 188 -5.42 -20.34 -7.32
C ASP A 188 -6.39 -19.73 -6.31
N SER A 189 -6.32 -20.17 -5.05
CA SER A 189 -7.11 -19.64 -3.93
C SER A 189 -6.89 -18.15 -3.65
N LEU A 190 -5.77 -17.58 -4.15
CA LEU A 190 -5.44 -16.19 -3.89
C LEU A 190 -6.47 -15.22 -4.50
N LYS A 191 -7.18 -15.61 -5.56
CA LYS A 191 -8.29 -14.83 -6.13
C LYS A 191 -9.42 -14.54 -5.14
N GLU A 192 -9.55 -15.37 -4.09
CA GLU A 192 -10.54 -15.19 -3.03
C GLU A 192 -10.08 -14.22 -1.93
N SER A 193 -8.86 -13.67 -2.04
CA SER A 193 -8.35 -12.63 -1.14
C SER A 193 -9.30 -11.45 -1.06
N ILE A 194 -9.68 -11.06 0.16
CA ILE A 194 -10.47 -9.87 0.43
C ILE A 194 -9.81 -8.64 -0.20
N THR A 195 -8.48 -8.54 -0.10
CA THR A 195 -7.66 -7.47 -0.69
C THR A 195 -7.83 -7.40 -2.21
N ILE A 196 -7.60 -8.52 -2.93
CA ILE A 196 -7.71 -8.53 -4.40
C ILE A 196 -9.14 -8.21 -4.83
N ARG A 197 -10.13 -8.89 -4.23
CA ARG A 197 -11.54 -8.69 -4.54
C ARG A 197 -12.02 -7.27 -4.27
N SER A 198 -11.52 -6.64 -3.22
CA SER A 198 -11.87 -5.26 -2.87
C SER A 198 -11.19 -4.26 -3.79
N PHE A 199 -9.90 -4.42 -4.07
CA PHE A 199 -9.16 -3.47 -4.91
C PHE A 199 -9.55 -3.54 -6.40
N CYS A 200 -10.00 -4.70 -6.89
CA CYS A 200 -10.58 -4.82 -8.24
C CYS A 200 -11.84 -3.94 -8.46
N THR A 201 -12.44 -3.38 -7.40
CA THR A 201 -13.60 -2.49 -7.53
C THR A 201 -13.26 -1.07 -7.98
N PHE A 202 -11.99 -0.65 -7.90
CA PHE A 202 -11.57 0.70 -8.30
C PHE A 202 -10.25 0.76 -9.07
N ALA A 203 -9.41 -0.27 -8.99
CA ALA A 203 -8.14 -0.29 -9.69
C ALA A 203 -8.33 -0.51 -11.20
N ASN A 204 -7.59 0.23 -12.01
CA ASN A 204 -7.50 -0.01 -13.46
C ASN A 204 -6.71 -1.28 -13.78
N ASN A 205 -5.70 -1.60 -12.96
CA ASN A 205 -4.92 -2.83 -13.08
C ASN A 205 -4.31 -3.20 -11.72
N ILE A 206 -4.17 -4.49 -11.46
CA ILE A 206 -3.46 -5.03 -10.29
C ILE A 206 -2.40 -6.00 -10.78
N VAL A 207 -1.17 -5.87 -10.28
CA VAL A 207 -0.05 -6.74 -10.64
C VAL A 207 0.54 -7.40 -9.40
N LEU A 208 0.59 -8.73 -9.40
CA LEU A 208 1.31 -9.52 -8.42
C LEU A 208 2.77 -9.64 -8.84
N VAL A 209 3.70 -9.22 -7.97
CA VAL A 209 5.13 -9.47 -8.15
C VAL A 209 5.50 -10.67 -7.30
N VAL A 210 5.94 -11.73 -7.97
CA VAL A 210 6.15 -13.06 -7.39
C VAL A 210 7.62 -13.43 -7.47
N ASP A 211 8.17 -13.89 -6.34
CA ASP A 211 9.49 -14.53 -6.33
C ASP A 211 9.37 -15.94 -6.93
N GLU A 212 10.03 -16.16 -8.06
CA GLU A 212 9.93 -17.42 -8.81
C GLU A 212 10.47 -18.61 -8.01
N SER A 213 11.39 -18.38 -7.07
CA SER A 213 12.06 -19.46 -6.33
C SER A 213 11.16 -20.14 -5.30
N ASN A 214 10.21 -19.41 -4.72
CA ASN A 214 9.36 -19.89 -3.63
C ASN A 214 7.87 -19.53 -3.81
N GLN A 215 7.50 -18.93 -4.94
CA GLN A 215 6.15 -18.51 -5.29
C GLN A 215 5.54 -17.49 -4.31
N GLN A 216 6.35 -16.84 -3.48
CA GLN A 216 5.87 -15.81 -2.56
C GLN A 216 5.47 -14.56 -3.36
N VAL A 217 4.31 -13.99 -3.06
CA VAL A 217 3.95 -12.65 -3.55
C VAL A 217 4.65 -11.64 -2.66
N ILE A 218 5.54 -10.83 -3.25
CA ILE A 218 6.41 -9.90 -2.51
C ILE A 218 5.98 -8.44 -2.68
N CYS A 219 5.19 -8.17 -3.71
CA CYS A 219 4.61 -6.86 -3.98
C CYS A 219 3.25 -7.03 -4.67
N LEU A 220 2.36 -6.10 -4.38
CA LEU A 220 1.07 -5.89 -5.02
C LEU A 220 1.05 -4.47 -5.56
N ASP A 221 1.25 -4.33 -6.86
CA ASP A 221 1.15 -3.02 -7.52
C ASP A 221 -0.30 -2.79 -7.94
N ILE A 222 -0.85 -1.64 -7.54
CA ILE A 222 -2.22 -1.24 -7.83
C ILE A 222 -2.14 0.04 -8.66
N TYR A 223 -2.76 0.03 -9.83
CA TYR A 223 -2.78 1.15 -10.76
C TYR A 223 -4.16 1.77 -10.82
N GLY A 224 -4.22 3.11 -10.80
CA GLY A 224 -5.45 3.90 -10.91
C GLY A 224 -5.69 4.49 -12.27
#